data_AF-A0A9D7IA62-F1
#
_entry.id   AF-A0A9D7IA62-F1
#
_cell.length_a   1.000
_cell.length_b   1.000
_cell.length_c   1.000
_cell.angle_alpha   90.00
_cell.angle_beta   90.00
_cell.angle_gamma   90.00
#
_symmetry.space_group_name_H-M   'P 1'
#
loop_
_entity.id
_entity.type
_entity.pdbx_description
1 polymer ?
#
loop_
_entity_poly.entity_id
_entity_poly.type
_entity_poly.pdbx_seq_one_letter_code
_entity_poly.pdbx_strand_id
1 'polypeptide(L)'
;MALFINFDEQGNLLLDELIVFAGIGIENGELKDFELLNNLSSFVKVEDLRKIKFANIQNWLEIKNGKLYIPSMFIQSNALNLTVSGEQSFAGQIDYNIKVNAGQVLANKYKQHNPGLEPIKAKSGLVNLYFKIFGTIDSFDYKTAKKTVKQDFAKSEARKAEIKKALLQAFGNVDLIEEPGAWADTGEAAVLEGF
;
A
#
# COMPACT_ATOMS: atom_id res chain seq x y z
N MET A 1 0.07 -16.47 -8.51
CA MET A 1 -0.75 -15.51 -9.28
C MET A 1 -1.82 -16.31 -10.01
N ALA A 2 -3.10 -15.93 -9.90
CA ALA A 2 -4.20 -16.45 -10.71
C ALA A 2 -4.59 -15.41 -11.76
N LEU A 3 -4.88 -15.87 -12.98
CA LEU A 3 -5.12 -15.04 -14.15
C LEU A 3 -6.31 -15.60 -14.93
N PHE A 4 -7.33 -14.78 -15.15
CA PHE A 4 -8.52 -15.10 -15.94
C PHE A 4 -8.59 -14.11 -17.11
N ILE A 5 -8.52 -14.64 -18.33
CA ILE A 5 -8.48 -13.87 -19.57
C ILE A 5 -9.59 -14.36 -20.49
N ASN A 6 -10.32 -13.42 -21.07
CA ASN A 6 -11.30 -13.66 -22.12
C ASN A 6 -10.85 -13.00 -23.42
N PHE A 7 -11.29 -13.59 -24.54
CA PHE A 7 -11.01 -13.11 -25.89
C PHE A 7 -12.33 -12.98 -26.66
N ASP A 8 -12.39 -12.02 -27.60
CA ASP A 8 -13.50 -11.95 -28.55
C ASP A 8 -13.40 -13.03 -29.65
N GLU A 9 -14.40 -13.08 -30.55
CA GLU A 9 -14.42 -14.04 -31.66
C GLU A 9 -13.27 -13.86 -32.65
N GLN A 10 -12.61 -12.70 -32.65
CA GLN A 10 -11.46 -12.38 -33.49
C GLN A 10 -10.12 -12.68 -32.79
N GLY A 11 -10.16 -13.16 -31.53
CA GLY A 11 -8.99 -13.46 -30.72
C GLY A 11 -8.35 -12.24 -30.07
N ASN A 12 -9.01 -11.07 -30.05
CA ASN A 12 -8.53 -9.91 -29.32
C ASN A 12 -8.80 -10.10 -27.83
N LEU A 13 -7.84 -9.70 -27.00
CA LEU A 13 -7.98 -9.76 -25.54
C LEU A 13 -8.97 -8.71 -25.04
N LEU A 14 -9.93 -9.15 -24.23
CA LEU A 14 -10.92 -8.27 -23.60
C LEU A 14 -10.35 -7.71 -22.29
N LEU A 15 -9.62 -6.60 -22.37
CA LEU A 15 -8.92 -6.01 -21.22
C LEU A 15 -9.85 -5.62 -20.07
N ASP A 16 -11.10 -5.24 -20.38
CA ASP A 16 -12.09 -4.88 -19.37
C ASP A 16 -12.61 -6.10 -18.59
N GLU A 17 -12.44 -7.31 -19.13
CA GLU A 17 -12.78 -8.59 -18.51
C GLU A 17 -11.59 -9.26 -17.81
N LEU A 18 -10.40 -8.67 -17.89
CA LEU A 18 -9.20 -9.19 -17.25
C LEU A 18 -9.39 -9.21 -15.73
N ILE A 19 -9.22 -10.38 -15.13
CA ILE A 19 -9.16 -10.55 -13.67
C ILE A 19 -7.81 -11.18 -13.31
N VAL A 20 -7.07 -10.52 -12.43
CA VAL A 20 -5.81 -11.04 -11.88
C VAL A 20 -5.85 -10.97 -10.37
N PHE A 21 -5.42 -12.04 -9.72
CA PHE A 21 -5.09 -12.04 -8.29
C PHE A 21 -3.61 -12.39 -8.14
N ALA A 22 -2.87 -11.59 -7.40
CA ALA A 22 -1.42 -11.79 -7.24
C ALA A 22 -1.00 -11.60 -5.78
N GLY A 23 -0.11 -12.46 -5.29
CA GLY A 23 0.68 -12.17 -4.10
C GLY A 23 2.00 -11.55 -4.55
N ILE A 24 2.41 -10.47 -3.88
CA ILE A 24 3.71 -9.83 -4.10
C ILE A 24 4.52 -9.86 -2.80
N GLY A 25 5.83 -10.02 -2.95
CA GLY A 25 6.80 -9.95 -1.87
C GLY A 25 8.09 -9.32 -2.40
N ILE A 26 8.51 -8.21 -1.81
CA ILE A 26 9.72 -7.48 -2.18
C ILE A 26 10.52 -7.25 -0.91
N GLU A 27 11.73 -7.80 -0.85
CA GLU A 27 12.67 -7.59 0.24
C GLU A 27 13.74 -6.59 -0.16
N ASN A 28 14.18 -5.75 0.79
CA ASN A 28 15.25 -4.77 0.61
C ASN A 28 15.05 -3.84 -0.61
N GLY A 29 13.81 -3.50 -0.92
CA GLY A 29 13.48 -2.70 -2.08
C GLY A 29 13.77 -1.21 -1.86
N GLU A 30 13.97 -0.52 -2.97
CA GLU A 30 14.28 0.91 -3.01
C GLU A 30 13.42 1.61 -4.05
N LEU A 31 12.71 2.66 -3.65
CA LEU A 31 12.07 3.60 -4.56
C LEU A 31 12.97 4.82 -4.71
N LYS A 32 13.43 5.05 -5.94
CA LYS A 32 14.26 6.21 -6.33
C LYS A 32 13.42 7.16 -7.16
N ASP A 33 13.47 8.43 -6.81
CA ASP A 33 12.92 9.53 -7.61
C ASP A 33 11.43 9.35 -8.00
N PHE A 34 10.67 8.64 -7.15
CA PHE A 34 9.24 8.48 -7.38
C PHE A 34 8.53 9.80 -7.05
N GLU A 35 8.02 10.47 -8.09
CA GLU A 35 7.46 11.82 -8.01
C GLU A 35 6.38 11.96 -6.93
N LEU A 36 5.54 10.93 -6.77
CA LEU A 36 4.53 10.88 -5.71
C LEU A 36 5.14 11.03 -4.30
N LEU A 37 6.26 10.35 -4.05
CA LEU A 37 6.97 10.41 -2.77
C LEU A 37 7.77 11.70 -2.61
N ASN A 38 8.31 12.23 -3.71
CA ASN A 38 8.95 13.55 -3.73
C ASN A 38 7.94 14.65 -3.36
N ASN A 39 6.72 14.59 -3.88
CA ASN A 39 5.66 15.53 -3.52
C ASN A 39 5.19 15.31 -2.07
N LEU A 40 5.07 14.05 -1.63
CA LEU A 40 4.82 13.73 -0.22
C LEU A 40 5.89 14.32 0.70
N SER A 41 7.16 14.33 0.29
CA SER A 41 8.27 14.95 1.03
C SER A 41 8.05 16.42 1.33
N SER A 42 7.50 17.14 0.35
CA SER A 42 7.11 18.55 0.49
C SER A 42 5.95 18.72 1.48
N PHE A 43 5.00 17.78 1.47
CA PHE A 43 3.81 17.83 2.33
C PHE A 43 4.13 17.53 3.80
N VAL A 44 4.96 16.51 4.05
CA VAL A 44 5.35 16.12 5.42
C VAL A 44 6.64 16.81 5.91
N LYS A 45 7.33 17.57 5.05
CA LYS A 45 8.59 18.29 5.33
C LYS A 45 9.71 17.37 5.83
N VAL A 46 9.88 16.21 5.20
CA VAL A 46 10.95 15.24 5.49
C VAL A 46 11.81 15.04 4.24
N GLU A 47 13.03 15.59 4.25
CA GLU A 47 13.94 15.54 3.09
C GLU A 47 14.38 14.13 2.69
N ASP A 48 14.35 13.19 3.64
CA ASP A 48 14.75 11.78 3.48
C ASP A 48 13.76 10.95 2.64
N LEU A 49 12.61 11.53 2.21
CA LEU A 49 11.63 10.84 1.36
C LEU A 49 12.03 10.76 -0.14
N ARG A 50 13.12 11.41 -0.57
CA ARG A 50 13.62 11.32 -1.95
C ARG A 50 14.26 9.97 -2.28
N LYS A 51 14.71 9.23 -1.26
CA LYS A 51 15.28 7.89 -1.38
C LYS A 51 14.72 7.00 -0.26
N ILE A 52 13.65 6.27 -0.58
CA ILE A 52 13.00 5.39 0.37
C ILE A 52 13.51 3.97 0.17
N LYS A 53 14.17 3.44 1.20
CA LYS A 53 14.49 2.02 1.32
C LYS A 53 13.50 1.37 2.29
N PHE A 54 12.88 0.29 1.87
CA PHE A 54 11.96 -0.49 2.68
C PHE A 54 12.49 -1.90 2.89
N ALA A 55 12.29 -2.41 4.10
CA ALA A 55 12.81 -3.73 4.48
C ALA A 55 12.07 -4.85 3.76
N ASN A 56 10.75 -4.75 3.72
CA ASN A 56 9.87 -5.74 3.14
C ASN A 56 8.53 -5.10 2.74
N ILE A 57 8.03 -5.44 1.55
CA ILE A 57 6.66 -5.14 1.11
C ILE A 57 6.02 -6.46 0.70
N GLN A 58 4.93 -6.81 1.36
CA GLN A 58 4.11 -7.96 1.02
C GLN A 58 2.66 -7.53 0.93
N ASN A 59 2.00 -7.95 -0.13
CA ASN A 59 0.59 -7.64 -0.33
C ASN A 59 -0.08 -8.61 -1.31
N TRP A 60 -1.40 -8.63 -1.26
CA TRP A 60 -2.23 -9.28 -2.26
C TRP A 60 -2.82 -8.21 -3.17
N LEU A 61 -2.65 -8.31 -4.47
CA LEU A 61 -3.14 -7.34 -5.45
C LEU A 61 -4.26 -7.94 -6.28
N GLU A 62 -5.14 -7.07 -6.77
CA GLU A 62 -6.17 -7.42 -7.75
C GLU A 62 -6.08 -6.51 -8.96
N ILE A 63 -6.20 -7.08 -10.15
CA ILE A 63 -6.53 -6.32 -11.35
C ILE A 63 -7.93 -6.74 -11.76
N LYS A 64 -8.82 -5.77 -11.92
CA LYS A 64 -10.20 -6.00 -12.37
C LYS A 64 -10.78 -4.72 -12.95
N ASN A 65 -11.59 -4.82 -14.00
CA ASN A 65 -12.27 -3.68 -14.64
C ASN A 65 -11.28 -2.56 -15.03
N GLY A 66 -10.13 -2.93 -15.62
CA GLY A 66 -9.10 -1.98 -16.04
C GLY A 66 -8.41 -1.22 -14.90
N LYS A 67 -8.51 -1.69 -13.65
CA LYS A 67 -7.89 -1.08 -12.47
C LYS A 67 -7.03 -2.07 -11.70
N LEU A 68 -5.87 -1.61 -11.27
CA LEU A 68 -5.07 -2.20 -10.21
C LEU A 68 -5.62 -1.73 -8.85
N TYR A 69 -5.96 -2.67 -7.99
CA TYR A 69 -6.29 -2.43 -6.60
C TYR A 69 -5.13 -2.87 -5.73
N ILE A 70 -4.68 -1.95 -4.87
CA ILE A 70 -3.61 -2.14 -3.90
C ILE A 70 -4.27 -2.12 -2.52
N PRO A 71 -4.52 -3.29 -1.92
CA PRO A 71 -5.03 -3.36 -0.57
C PRO A 71 -4.12 -2.71 0.45
N SER A 72 -4.67 -2.45 1.63
CA SER A 72 -3.95 -1.83 2.72
C SER A 72 -2.72 -2.66 3.09
N MET A 73 -1.58 -1.99 3.07
CA MET A 73 -0.28 -2.54 3.43
C MET A 73 0.48 -1.56 4.29
N PHE A 74 1.18 -2.10 5.28
CA PHE A 74 2.08 -1.35 6.12
C PHE A 74 3.51 -1.45 5.58
N ILE A 75 4.16 -0.31 5.41
CA ILE A 75 5.53 -0.19 4.87
C ILE A 75 6.43 0.41 5.94
N GLN A 76 7.46 -0.33 6.30
CA GLN A 76 8.58 0.16 7.10
C GLN A 76 9.68 0.67 6.20
N SER A 77 10.11 1.90 6.42
CA SER A 77 11.21 2.48 5.67
C SER A 77 12.20 3.23 6.54
N ASN A 78 13.34 3.56 5.93
CA ASN A 78 14.38 4.44 6.48
C ASN A 78 13.87 5.85 6.77
N ALA A 79 12.88 6.33 6.01
CA ALA A 79 12.40 7.71 6.10
C ALA A 79 11.22 7.85 7.06
N LEU A 80 10.26 6.93 7.04
CA LEU A 80 9.10 6.89 7.94
C LEU A 80 8.23 5.65 7.69
N ASN A 81 7.38 5.33 8.67
CA ASN A 81 6.42 4.25 8.54
C ASN A 81 5.12 4.75 7.90
N LEU A 82 4.60 3.98 6.95
CA LEU A 82 3.43 4.31 6.15
C LEU A 82 2.42 3.16 6.17
N THR A 83 1.13 3.49 6.14
CA THR A 83 0.11 2.56 5.64
C THR A 83 -0.44 3.12 4.33
N VAL A 84 -0.47 2.31 3.28
CA VAL A 84 -0.90 2.72 1.94
C VAL A 84 -1.98 1.76 1.43
N SER A 85 -3.00 2.29 0.79
CA SER A 85 -3.92 1.55 -0.06
C SER A 85 -4.39 2.39 -1.24
N GLY A 86 -5.06 1.78 -2.21
CA GLY A 86 -5.87 2.51 -3.18
C GLY A 86 -5.99 1.81 -4.51
N GLU A 87 -6.29 2.58 -5.55
CA GLU A 87 -6.53 2.08 -6.89
C GLU A 87 -5.85 2.94 -7.95
N GLN A 88 -5.44 2.29 -9.04
CA GLN A 88 -4.91 2.92 -10.23
C GLN A 88 -5.55 2.31 -11.48
N SER A 89 -6.13 3.14 -12.34
CA SER A 89 -6.59 2.69 -13.65
C SER A 89 -5.44 2.53 -14.64
N PHE A 90 -5.62 1.71 -15.67
CA PHE A 90 -4.65 1.61 -16.77
C PHE A 90 -4.50 2.91 -17.56
N ALA A 91 -5.50 3.79 -17.50
CA ALA A 91 -5.42 5.15 -18.03
C ALA A 91 -4.67 6.13 -17.10
N GLY A 92 -4.05 5.63 -16.01
CA GLY A 92 -3.21 6.42 -15.12
C GLY A 92 -3.97 7.24 -14.08
N GLN A 93 -5.29 7.07 -13.92
CA GLN A 93 -6.02 7.72 -12.82
C GLN A 93 -5.68 7.04 -11.50
N ILE A 94 -5.41 7.82 -10.46
CA ILE A 94 -5.04 7.33 -9.14
C ILE A 94 -6.03 7.81 -8.08
N ASP A 95 -6.33 6.93 -7.12
CA ASP A 95 -6.95 7.28 -5.83
C ASP A 95 -6.23 6.48 -4.74
N TYR A 96 -5.36 7.16 -3.98
CA TYR A 96 -4.55 6.57 -2.94
C TYR A 96 -4.88 7.12 -1.56
N ASN A 97 -4.75 6.25 -0.56
CA ASN A 97 -4.93 6.53 0.85
C ASN A 97 -3.60 6.30 1.56
N ILE A 98 -3.12 7.31 2.28
CA ILE A 98 -1.85 7.25 3.01
C ILE A 98 -2.09 7.63 4.47
N LYS A 99 -1.62 6.80 5.40
CA LYS A 99 -1.48 7.13 6.82
C LYS A 99 0.00 7.24 7.16
N VAL A 100 0.37 8.35 7.79
CA VAL A 100 1.73 8.65 8.23
C VAL A 100 1.74 8.94 9.72
N ASN A 101 2.78 8.49 10.42
CA ASN A 101 3.00 8.86 11.81
C ASN A 101 3.68 10.25 11.92
N ALA A 102 2.96 11.27 12.41
CA ALA A 102 3.45 12.65 12.48
C ALA A 102 4.60 12.84 13.47
N GLY A 103 4.66 12.03 14.53
CA GLY A 103 5.73 12.14 15.51
C GLY A 103 7.07 11.61 14.97
N GLN A 104 7.04 10.61 14.08
CA GLN A 104 8.23 10.19 13.33
C GLN A 104 8.68 11.27 12.34
N VAL A 105 7.73 11.88 11.63
CA VAL A 105 7.98 13.02 10.72
C VAL A 105 8.70 14.16 11.45
N LEU A 106 8.20 14.56 12.62
CA LEU A 106 8.81 15.62 13.43
C LEU A 106 10.18 15.21 13.99
N ALA A 107 10.31 13.99 14.51
CA ALA A 107 11.59 13.51 15.05
C ALA A 107 12.69 13.45 13.99
N ASN A 108 12.35 13.08 12.75
CA ASN A 108 13.31 13.02 11.64
C ASN A 108 13.74 14.41 11.17
N LYS A 109 12.87 15.42 11.27
CA LYS A 109 13.23 16.81 10.96
C LYS A 109 14.36 17.36 11.84
N TYR A 110 14.55 16.81 13.04
CA TYR A 110 15.56 17.25 14.00
C TYR A 110 16.76 16.29 14.15
N LYS A 111 16.77 15.15 13.43
CA LYS A 111 17.92 14.24 13.42
C LYS A 111 18.89 14.64 12.31
N GLN A 112 20.19 14.58 12.61
CA GLN A 112 21.23 14.62 11.56
C GLN A 112 21.13 13.38 10.67
N HIS A 113 21.46 13.56 9.39
CA HIS A 113 21.38 12.56 8.32
C HIS A 113 21.83 11.16 8.77
N ASN A 114 21.01 10.14 8.49
CA ASN A 114 21.33 8.75 8.81
C ASN A 114 21.99 8.06 7.60
N PRO A 115 23.33 7.95 7.53
CA PRO A 115 24.02 7.40 6.36
C PRO A 115 23.72 5.92 6.12
N GLY A 116 23.28 5.19 7.16
CA GLY A 116 22.97 3.76 7.07
C GLY A 116 21.61 3.42 6.48
N LEU A 117 20.68 4.38 6.38
CA LEU A 117 19.32 4.19 5.86
C LEU A 117 18.58 2.99 6.51
N GLU A 118 18.77 2.77 7.81
CA GLU A 118 18.09 1.70 8.54
C GLU A 118 16.58 2.01 8.77
N PRO A 119 15.67 1.03 8.65
CA PRO A 119 14.23 1.22 8.89
C PRO A 119 13.90 1.69 10.32
N ILE A 120 12.93 2.61 10.45
CA ILE A 120 12.53 3.16 11.75
C ILE A 120 11.49 2.25 12.42
N LYS A 121 11.77 1.83 13.68
CA LYS A 121 10.80 1.06 14.49
C LYS A 121 9.50 1.85 14.72
N ALA A 122 8.35 1.15 14.73
CA ALA A 122 7.09 1.76 15.14
C ALA A 122 7.16 2.32 16.55
N LYS A 123 6.45 3.43 16.78
CA LYS A 123 6.14 3.93 18.12
C LYS A 123 4.64 4.19 18.23
N SER A 124 4.01 3.55 19.21
CA SER A 124 2.60 3.80 19.58
C SER A 124 2.47 5.17 20.28
N GLY A 125 1.34 5.86 20.08
CA GLY A 125 1.00 7.11 20.80
C GLY A 125 1.26 8.44 20.08
N LEU A 126 1.67 8.43 18.81
CA LEU A 126 1.93 9.65 18.03
C LEU A 126 0.73 10.01 17.13
N VAL A 127 0.51 11.31 16.88
CA VAL A 127 -0.58 11.80 16.01
C VAL A 127 -0.40 11.23 14.60
N ASN A 128 -1.44 10.60 14.05
CA ASN A 128 -1.42 10.09 12.69
C ASN A 128 -2.03 11.13 11.73
N LEU A 129 -1.35 11.38 10.61
CA LEU A 129 -1.85 12.14 9.47
C LEU A 129 -2.42 11.18 8.44
N TYR A 130 -3.50 11.60 7.78
CA TYR A 130 -4.26 10.77 6.85
C TYR A 130 -4.51 11.58 5.59
N PHE A 131 -3.95 11.15 4.48
CA PHE A 131 -4.02 11.82 3.19
C PHE A 131 -4.77 10.96 2.19
N LYS A 132 -5.60 11.63 1.39
CA LYS A 132 -6.14 11.07 0.16
C LYS A 132 -5.46 11.78 -1.00
N ILE A 133 -4.92 11.02 -1.94
CA ILE A 133 -4.28 11.51 -3.17
C ILE A 133 -5.16 11.11 -4.33
N PHE A 134 -5.47 12.05 -5.23
CA PHE A 134 -6.39 11.81 -6.32
C PHE A 134 -5.96 12.60 -7.56
N GLY A 135 -6.24 12.05 -8.74
CA GLY A 135 -5.89 12.67 -10.02
C GLY A 135 -5.30 11.64 -10.97
N THR A 136 -4.18 11.98 -11.58
CA THR A 136 -3.42 11.10 -12.48
C THR A 136 -2.01 10.89 -11.95
N ILE A 137 -1.31 9.88 -12.45
CA ILE A 137 0.09 9.62 -12.09
C ILE A 137 1.01 10.82 -12.38
N ASP A 138 0.71 11.60 -13.42
CA ASP A 138 1.50 12.77 -13.84
C ASP A 138 1.02 14.08 -13.18
N SER A 139 -0.24 14.15 -12.76
CA SER A 139 -0.85 15.35 -12.17
C SER A 139 -1.91 14.95 -11.16
N PHE A 140 -1.62 15.14 -9.89
CA PHE A 140 -2.50 14.80 -8.78
C PHE A 140 -2.56 15.92 -7.75
N ASP A 141 -3.62 15.88 -6.95
CA ASP A 141 -3.80 16.71 -5.77
C ASP A 141 -3.98 15.81 -4.53
N TYR A 142 -3.93 16.41 -3.35
CA TYR A 142 -4.06 15.71 -2.09
C TYR A 142 -4.89 16.50 -1.09
N LYS A 143 -5.49 15.78 -0.15
CA LYS A 143 -6.19 16.40 0.99
C LYS A 143 -6.06 15.56 2.24
N THR A 144 -6.09 16.23 3.40
CA THR A 144 -6.21 15.52 4.67
C THR A 144 -7.65 15.05 4.87
N ALA A 145 -7.85 13.74 5.05
CA ALA A 145 -9.20 13.15 5.07
C ALA A 145 -9.29 11.94 6.02
N LYS A 146 -9.03 12.15 7.32
CA LYS A 146 -8.95 11.07 8.34
C LYS A 146 -10.12 10.10 8.33
N LYS A 147 -11.36 10.60 8.29
CA LYS A 147 -12.56 9.74 8.32
C LYS A 147 -12.64 8.87 7.07
N THR A 148 -12.51 9.48 5.89
CA THR A 148 -12.57 8.79 4.59
C THR A 148 -11.45 7.75 4.46
N VAL A 149 -10.21 8.14 4.76
CA VAL A 149 -9.05 7.23 4.68
C VAL A 149 -9.24 6.01 5.58
N LYS A 150 -9.75 6.19 6.80
CA LYS A 150 -10.05 5.05 7.70
C LYS A 150 -11.13 4.12 7.13
N GLN A 151 -12.18 4.69 6.54
CA GLN A 151 -13.23 3.90 5.91
C GLN A 151 -12.71 3.14 4.68
N ASP A 152 -11.88 3.80 3.88
CA ASP A 152 -11.28 3.20 2.68
C ASP A 152 -10.28 2.10 3.05
N PHE A 153 -9.51 2.24 4.15
CA PHE A 153 -8.69 1.15 4.68
C PHE A 153 -9.53 -0.06 5.13
N ALA A 154 -10.63 0.14 5.85
CA ALA A 154 -11.49 -0.98 6.24
C ALA A 154 -12.06 -1.74 5.03
N LYS A 155 -12.51 -1.01 4.00
CA LYS A 155 -12.93 -1.63 2.73
C LYS A 155 -11.78 -2.35 2.02
N SER A 156 -10.59 -1.77 2.12
CA SER A 156 -9.38 -2.30 1.50
C SER A 156 -8.95 -3.62 2.13
N GLU A 157 -9.06 -3.77 3.46
CA GLU A 157 -8.81 -5.04 4.16
C GLU A 157 -9.84 -6.10 3.79
N ALA A 158 -11.12 -5.73 3.68
CA ALA A 158 -12.15 -6.65 3.19
C ALA A 158 -11.82 -7.20 1.79
N ARG A 159 -11.38 -6.32 0.87
CA ARG A 159 -10.91 -6.74 -0.46
C ARG A 159 -9.67 -7.64 -0.38
N LYS A 160 -8.72 -7.35 0.51
CA LYS A 160 -7.53 -8.20 0.73
C LYS A 160 -7.92 -9.63 1.09
N ALA A 161 -8.92 -9.78 1.97
CA ALA A 161 -9.46 -11.09 2.35
C ALA A 161 -10.13 -11.82 1.17
N GLU A 162 -10.85 -11.10 0.31
CA GLU A 162 -11.43 -11.67 -0.92
C GLU A 162 -10.36 -12.16 -1.90
N ILE A 163 -9.29 -11.38 -2.09
CA ILE A 163 -8.17 -11.76 -2.96
C ILE A 163 -7.47 -13.00 -2.41
N LYS A 164 -7.18 -13.03 -1.10
CA LYS A 164 -6.59 -14.20 -0.44
C LYS A 164 -7.47 -15.43 -0.64
N LYS A 165 -8.78 -15.30 -0.44
CA LYS A 165 -9.74 -16.40 -0.66
C LYS A 165 -9.73 -16.90 -2.12
N ALA A 166 -9.72 -16.00 -3.09
CA ALA A 166 -9.68 -16.36 -4.50
C ALA A 166 -8.39 -17.12 -4.86
N LEU A 167 -7.24 -16.69 -4.32
CA LEU A 167 -5.96 -17.38 -4.50
C LEU A 167 -5.94 -18.75 -3.82
N LEU A 168 -6.50 -18.86 -2.62
CA LEU A 168 -6.63 -20.15 -1.93
C LEU A 168 -7.52 -21.12 -2.71
N GLN A 169 -8.61 -20.63 -3.32
CA GLN A 169 -9.48 -21.45 -4.17
C GLN A 169 -8.79 -21.90 -5.46
N ALA A 170 -7.95 -21.04 -6.05
CA ALA A 170 -7.24 -21.36 -7.29
C ALA A 170 -6.08 -22.35 -7.08
N PHE A 171 -5.39 -22.31 -5.93
CA PHE A 171 -4.12 -23.01 -5.75
C PHE A 171 -4.01 -23.89 -4.49
N GLY A 172 -4.97 -23.85 -3.56
CA GLY A 172 -4.80 -24.45 -2.21
C GLY A 172 -4.05 -23.52 -1.26
N ASN A 173 -3.29 -24.02 -0.28
CA ASN A 173 -2.51 -23.16 0.63
C ASN A 173 -1.50 -22.31 -0.16
N VAL A 174 -1.64 -20.98 -0.07
CA VAL A 174 -0.72 -20.02 -0.67
C VAL A 174 -0.02 -19.28 0.47
N ASP A 175 1.18 -19.72 0.82
CA ASP A 175 2.01 -19.04 1.81
C ASP A 175 2.60 -17.78 1.16
N LEU A 176 2.11 -16.60 1.58
CA LEU A 176 3.00 -15.44 1.63
C LEU A 176 3.75 -15.51 2.95
N ILE A 177 4.98 -15.01 2.96
CA ILE A 177 5.74 -14.78 4.18
C ILE A 177 4.84 -14.00 5.16
N GLU A 178 4.78 -14.45 6.41
CA GLU A 178 3.84 -13.93 7.42
C GLU A 178 4.07 -12.44 7.73
N GLU A 179 2.98 -11.65 7.76
CA GLU A 179 3.03 -10.30 8.30
C GLU A 179 3.36 -10.37 9.80
N PRO A 180 4.33 -9.60 10.34
CA PRO A 180 4.67 -9.69 11.75
C PRO A 180 3.46 -9.29 12.62
N GLY A 181 3.05 -10.12 13.57
CA GLY A 181 1.85 -9.89 14.40
C GLY A 181 1.86 -8.61 15.26
N ALA A 182 2.98 -7.90 15.34
CA ALA A 182 3.14 -6.67 16.14
C ALA A 182 2.46 -5.41 15.56
N TRP A 183 1.83 -5.50 14.38
CA TRP A 183 1.33 -4.33 13.62
C TRP A 183 -0.19 -4.22 13.51
N ALA A 184 -0.94 -5.22 13.97
CA ALA A 184 -2.38 -5.09 14.10
C ALA A 184 -2.72 -4.07 15.19
N ASP A 185 -3.58 -3.08 14.90
CA ASP A 185 -4.27 -2.35 15.97
C ASP A 185 -4.99 -3.44 16.80
N THR A 186 -4.72 -3.49 18.10
CA THR A 186 -5.02 -4.58 19.05
C THR A 186 -6.51 -4.88 19.28
N GLY A 187 -7.38 -4.53 18.32
CA GLY A 187 -8.79 -4.91 18.27
C GLY A 187 -9.18 -5.81 17.09
N GLU A 188 -8.36 -5.97 16.04
CA GLU A 188 -8.74 -6.76 14.83
C GLU A 188 -8.13 -8.17 14.77
N ALA A 189 -7.01 -8.41 15.48
CA ALA A 189 -6.35 -9.72 15.49
C ALA A 189 -7.22 -10.84 16.13
N ALA A 190 -8.22 -10.49 16.94
CA ALA A 190 -9.08 -11.46 17.62
C ALA A 190 -10.15 -12.12 16.72
N VAL A 191 -10.32 -11.67 15.47
CA VAL A 191 -11.41 -12.17 14.60
C VAL A 191 -10.94 -13.24 13.62
N LEU A 192 -9.63 -13.40 13.42
CA LEU A 192 -9.07 -14.30 12.39
C LEU A 192 -8.54 -15.64 12.92
N GLU A 193 -8.51 -15.87 14.24
CA GLU A 193 -8.16 -17.19 14.82
C GLU A 193 -9.38 -18.10 15.03
N GLY A 194 -10.52 -17.75 14.44
CA GLY A 194 -11.81 -18.40 14.69
C GLY A 194 -12.51 -18.96 13.46
N PHE A 195 -11.80 -19.47 12.44
CA PHE A 195 -12.38 -20.32 11.38
C PHE A 195 -11.35 -21.29 10.79
#